data_AF-A0A099EYU1-F1
#
_entry.id   AF-A0A099EYU1-F1
#
_cell.length_a   1.000
_cell.length_b   1.000
_cell.length_c   1.000
_cell.angle_alpha   90.00
_cell.angle_beta   90.00
_cell.angle_gamma   90.00
#
_symmetry.space_group_name_H-M   'P 1'
#
loop_
_entity.id
_entity.type
_entity.pdbx_description
1 polymer ?
#
loop_
_entity_poly.entity_id
_entity_poly.type
_entity_poly.pdbx_seq_one_letter_code
_entity_poly.pdbx_strand_id
1 'polypeptide(L)'
;MSALAGSLNRVTSPSSVSEAVKQKIDTHRDFYKTGVDIIDQEHLAICPLCEQGITAPDPKAVIDAYVEYFSDEEAKHKSELRRFYGALNNKEKQLSETENKLARQKSRYDTLKVYLPSMKLTLLTESENAIKAMAEAISSLKSAIEEKAKSLSLPASLPDDDLAARARVINRVIEDNNKSVDALSRAVSKSDEERKKSQRQACGVFEREFAILRWPDIEALRALQKDEKDKTAALEALEKSSPSTNARARVAETFEFLLKDFFGDKYVFDKDTFVLKRGAHEMTRGPHRTLSDGEKTAIAFCYFVACVHRKVAANSDYHRLFLVFDDPVTSMSYDFVFGIAQTLKNLNISDQGEVSINPGHIDGNKSKRPELLILTHSSYFFNISVANKVVDENAAFALHPDKGIHKISWLKKYVAPFQEQLKDIVEIANGRDPDHSTANAIRSVLEAVGRFCRPDKSSSLTLFVQHLAAEDGIIIKSVLINSFCHGTYYDEMPSPDDLKLACAETVQVVERYAAGQIEVIKGIAAQG
;
A
#
# COMPACT_ATOMS: atom_id res chain seq x y z
N MET A 1 -5.30 -3.45 78.22
CA MET A 1 -5.85 -2.30 78.97
C MET A 1 -6.41 -2.72 80.32
N SER A 2 -7.42 -3.62 80.39
CA SER A 2 -7.99 -4.09 81.68
C SER A 2 -6.94 -4.64 82.67
N ALA A 3 -6.03 -5.51 82.21
CA ALA A 3 -4.95 -6.05 83.06
C ALA A 3 -3.97 -4.96 83.57
N LEU A 4 -3.67 -3.95 82.75
CA LEU A 4 -2.82 -2.83 83.15
C LEU A 4 -3.53 -1.93 84.16
N ALA A 5 -4.81 -1.63 83.96
CA ALA A 5 -5.62 -0.88 84.90
C ALA A 5 -5.70 -1.59 86.28
N GLY A 6 -5.84 -2.92 86.27
CA GLY A 6 -5.76 -3.74 87.49
C GLY A 6 -4.41 -3.61 88.20
N SER A 7 -3.30 -3.68 87.46
CA SER A 7 -1.95 -3.52 88.03
C SER A 7 -1.71 -2.10 88.57
N LEU A 8 -2.17 -1.05 87.89
CA LEU A 8 -2.00 0.34 88.36
C LEU A 8 -2.80 0.62 89.64
N ASN A 9 -4.01 0.08 89.74
CA ASN A 9 -4.87 0.26 90.92
C ASN A 9 -4.42 -0.59 92.12
N ARG A 10 -3.75 -1.72 91.91
CA ARG A 10 -3.29 -2.60 93.00
C ARG A 10 -2.34 -1.85 93.96
N VAL A 11 -2.67 -1.79 95.24
CA VAL A 11 -1.80 -1.23 96.28
C VAL A 11 -0.87 -2.33 96.81
N THR A 12 0.44 -2.07 96.84
CA THR A 12 1.44 -2.93 97.48
C THR A 12 2.16 -2.12 98.57
N SER A 13 1.70 -2.29 99.80
CA SER A 13 2.19 -1.68 101.03
C SER A 13 2.31 -2.73 102.15
N PRO A 14 3.08 -2.47 103.21
CA PRO A 14 3.17 -3.38 104.35
C PRO A 14 1.80 -3.72 104.96
N SER A 15 0.84 -2.79 104.95
CA SER A 15 -0.54 -3.03 105.41
C SER A 15 -1.34 -3.92 104.47
N SER A 16 -1.26 -3.72 103.16
CA SER A 16 -1.96 -4.57 102.17
C SER A 16 -1.43 -6.01 102.15
N VAL A 17 -0.11 -6.17 102.36
CA VAL A 17 0.53 -7.47 102.51
C VAL A 17 0.08 -8.15 103.81
N SER A 18 -0.18 -7.37 104.86
CA SER A 18 -0.70 -7.88 106.15
C SER A 18 -2.11 -8.42 105.98
N GLU A 19 -2.94 -7.67 105.26
CA GLU A 19 -4.31 -8.05 104.96
C GLU A 19 -4.38 -9.33 104.12
N ALA A 20 -3.46 -9.50 103.16
CA ALA A 20 -3.32 -10.73 102.39
C ALA A 20 -2.89 -11.92 103.27
N VAL A 21 -1.96 -11.70 104.21
CA VAL A 21 -1.56 -12.71 105.21
C VAL A 21 -2.73 -13.06 106.14
N LYS A 22 -3.51 -12.07 106.62
CA LYS A 22 -4.73 -12.28 107.41
C LYS A 22 -5.79 -13.07 106.64
N GLN A 23 -6.06 -12.72 105.38
CA GLN A 23 -6.97 -13.48 104.53
C GLN A 23 -6.49 -14.92 104.34
N LYS A 24 -5.18 -15.14 104.20
CA LYS A 24 -4.60 -16.49 104.10
C LYS A 24 -4.77 -17.27 105.40
N ILE A 25 -4.64 -16.61 106.55
CA ILE A 25 -4.92 -17.17 107.87
C ILE A 25 -6.41 -17.50 108.03
N ASP A 26 -7.31 -16.61 107.63
CA ASP A 26 -8.75 -16.82 107.66
C ASP A 26 -9.22 -17.93 106.69
N THR A 27 -8.62 -18.00 105.51
CA THR A 27 -8.95 -19.05 104.51
C THR A 27 -8.54 -20.44 105.00
N HIS A 28 -7.52 -20.52 105.85
CA HIS A 28 -7.03 -21.77 106.45
C HIS A 28 -7.24 -21.78 107.97
N ARG A 29 -8.31 -21.14 108.45
CA ARG A 29 -8.56 -20.92 109.88
C ARG A 29 -8.54 -22.19 110.71
N ASP A 30 -9.14 -23.27 110.22
CA ASP A 30 -9.20 -24.55 110.94
C ASP A 30 -7.81 -25.16 111.15
N PHE A 31 -6.91 -25.00 110.18
CA PHE A 31 -5.53 -25.45 110.27
C PHE A 31 -4.76 -24.68 111.34
N TYR A 32 -4.84 -23.34 111.32
CA TYR A 32 -4.19 -22.50 112.33
C TYR A 32 -4.78 -22.69 113.73
N LYS A 33 -6.10 -22.82 113.84
CA LYS A 33 -6.80 -23.07 115.11
C LYS A 33 -6.41 -24.41 115.72
N THR A 34 -6.39 -25.48 114.93
CA THR A 34 -5.96 -26.82 115.41
C THR A 34 -4.53 -26.78 115.92
N GLY A 35 -3.63 -26.07 115.23
CA GLY A 35 -2.24 -25.90 115.67
C GLY A 35 -2.13 -25.15 117.01
N VAL A 36 -2.89 -24.06 117.19
CA VAL A 36 -2.91 -23.28 118.43
C VAL A 36 -3.52 -24.08 119.59
N ASP A 37 -4.63 -24.79 119.34
CA ASP A 37 -5.30 -25.61 120.37
C ASP A 37 -4.36 -26.71 120.94
N ILE A 38 -3.53 -27.32 120.09
CA ILE A 38 -2.52 -28.32 120.53
C ILE A 38 -1.43 -27.66 121.37
N ILE A 39 -0.94 -26.48 120.96
CA ILE A 39 0.10 -25.73 121.68
C ILE A 39 -0.37 -25.32 123.08
N ASP A 40 -1.61 -24.82 123.19
CA ASP A 40 -2.19 -24.35 124.45
C ASP A 40 -2.48 -25.49 125.44
N GLN A 41 -2.95 -26.65 124.94
CA GLN A 41 -3.27 -27.80 125.79
C GLN A 41 -2.03 -28.54 126.31
N GLU A 42 -0.98 -28.66 125.49
CA GLU A 42 0.23 -29.42 125.82
C GLU A 42 1.41 -28.55 126.30
N HIS A 43 1.22 -27.23 126.41
CA HIS A 43 2.25 -26.26 126.78
C HIS A 43 3.56 -26.42 125.98
N LEU A 44 3.43 -26.68 124.67
CA LEU A 44 4.57 -26.99 123.82
C LEU A 44 5.36 -25.73 123.48
N ALA A 45 6.67 -25.80 123.71
CA ALA A 45 7.60 -24.73 123.34
C ALA A 45 7.96 -24.72 121.84
N ILE A 46 7.45 -25.68 121.08
CA ILE A 46 7.81 -26.00 119.70
C ILE A 46 6.54 -26.31 118.91
N CYS A 47 6.42 -25.78 117.69
CA CYS A 47 5.25 -25.94 116.84
C CYS A 47 5.07 -27.42 116.48
N PRO A 48 3.92 -28.04 116.76
CA PRO A 48 3.69 -29.47 116.52
C PRO A 48 3.61 -29.85 115.04
N LEU A 49 3.60 -28.86 114.13
CA LEU A 49 3.47 -29.09 112.69
C LEU A 49 4.78 -28.87 111.92
N CYS A 50 5.60 -27.90 112.34
CA CYS A 50 6.87 -27.59 111.67
C CYS A 50 8.10 -27.73 112.57
N GLU A 51 7.92 -28.16 113.82
CA GLU A 51 8.97 -28.42 114.80
C GLU A 51 9.87 -27.21 115.14
N GLN A 52 9.41 -25.98 114.86
CA GLN A 52 10.12 -24.74 115.18
C GLN A 52 9.73 -24.19 116.56
N GLY A 53 10.68 -23.66 117.34
CA GLY A 53 10.42 -23.09 118.67
C GLY A 53 9.50 -21.85 118.65
N ILE A 54 8.52 -21.77 119.56
CA ILE A 54 7.46 -20.75 119.61
C ILE A 54 7.58 -19.84 120.85
N THR A 55 8.31 -20.26 121.89
CA THR A 55 8.34 -19.62 123.22
C THR A 55 9.17 -18.33 123.32
N ALA A 56 9.93 -17.99 122.28
CA ALA A 56 10.59 -16.70 122.16
C ALA A 56 10.51 -16.29 120.69
N PRO A 57 9.45 -15.56 120.27
CA PRO A 57 9.49 -14.95 118.96
C PRO A 57 10.67 -13.99 119.01
N ASP A 58 11.77 -14.30 118.32
CA ASP A 58 12.73 -13.27 117.96
C ASP A 58 11.92 -12.28 117.10
N PRO A 59 11.52 -11.11 117.65
CA PRO A 59 10.65 -10.21 116.92
C PRO A 59 11.33 -9.79 115.62
N LYS A 60 12.66 -9.81 115.61
CA LYS A 60 13.48 -9.54 114.44
C LYS A 60 13.30 -10.59 113.34
N ALA A 61 13.33 -11.89 113.64
CA ALA A 61 13.14 -12.94 112.63
C ALA A 61 11.75 -12.91 111.97
N VAL A 62 10.69 -12.59 112.73
CA VAL A 62 9.33 -12.43 112.18
C VAL A 62 9.21 -11.15 111.35
N ILE A 63 9.83 -10.05 111.81
CA ILE A 63 9.91 -8.81 111.03
C ILE A 63 10.71 -9.03 109.75
N ASP A 64 11.82 -9.78 109.80
CA ASP A 64 12.68 -10.07 108.65
C ASP A 64 11.96 -10.93 107.60
N ALA A 65 11.25 -11.98 108.01
CA ALA A 65 10.43 -12.80 107.09
C ALA A 65 9.28 -11.99 106.45
N TYR A 66 8.71 -11.05 107.20
CA TYR A 66 7.69 -10.14 106.70
C TYR A 66 8.25 -9.11 105.71
N VAL A 67 9.43 -8.57 106.00
CA VAL A 67 10.20 -7.68 105.12
C VAL A 67 10.60 -8.41 103.84
N GLU A 68 10.99 -9.67 103.92
CA GLU A 68 11.33 -10.52 102.76
C GLU A 68 10.12 -10.79 101.88
N TYR A 69 8.99 -11.24 102.45
CA TYR A 69 7.75 -11.45 101.70
C TYR A 69 7.23 -10.16 101.06
N PHE A 70 7.30 -9.03 101.78
CA PHE A 70 6.96 -7.72 101.24
C PHE A 70 7.88 -7.32 100.07
N SER A 71 9.19 -7.54 100.21
CA SER A 71 10.17 -7.28 99.16
C SER A 71 9.92 -8.14 97.91
N ASP A 72 9.51 -9.40 98.09
CA ASP A 72 9.13 -10.30 97.01
C ASP A 72 7.86 -9.87 96.28
N GLU A 73 6.81 -9.47 97.00
CA GLU A 73 5.58 -8.96 96.40
C GLU A 73 5.80 -7.61 95.68
N GLU A 74 6.66 -6.74 96.21
CA GLU A 74 7.11 -5.55 95.49
C GLU A 74 7.87 -5.92 94.21
N ALA A 75 8.78 -6.89 94.28
CA ALA A 75 9.56 -7.34 93.13
C ALA A 75 8.67 -7.92 92.03
N LYS A 76 7.67 -8.74 92.40
CA LYS A 76 6.66 -9.27 91.48
C LYS A 76 5.85 -8.15 90.82
N HIS A 77 5.35 -7.19 91.60
CA HIS A 77 4.60 -6.06 91.04
C HIS A 77 5.46 -5.21 90.10
N LYS A 78 6.69 -4.87 90.50
CA LYS A 78 7.65 -4.14 89.64
C LYS A 78 7.98 -4.93 88.36
N SER A 79 8.04 -6.26 88.41
CA SER A 79 8.28 -7.10 87.22
C SER A 79 7.09 -7.07 86.25
N GLU A 80 5.86 -7.07 86.77
CA GLU A 80 4.64 -6.99 85.97
C GLU A 80 4.50 -5.63 85.28
N LEU A 81 4.74 -4.54 86.01
CA LEU A 81 4.76 -3.18 85.45
C LEU A 81 5.84 -3.04 84.37
N ARG A 82 7.04 -3.60 84.61
CA ARG A 82 8.12 -3.65 83.60
C ARG A 82 7.71 -4.41 82.34
N ARG A 83 6.94 -5.50 82.46
CA ARG A 83 6.42 -6.23 81.30
C ARG A 83 5.45 -5.37 80.47
N PHE A 84 4.54 -4.64 81.11
CA PHE A 84 3.65 -3.72 80.40
C PHE A 84 4.40 -2.56 79.75
N TYR A 85 5.38 -1.99 80.44
CA TYR A 85 6.26 -0.97 79.88
C TYR A 85 7.03 -1.47 78.65
N GLY A 86 7.59 -2.68 78.71
CA GLY A 86 8.25 -3.33 77.57
C GLY A 86 7.30 -3.55 76.39
N ALA A 87 6.04 -3.90 76.64
CA ALA A 87 5.03 -4.01 75.59
C ALA A 87 4.71 -2.65 74.93
N LEU A 88 4.68 -1.56 75.71
CA LEU A 88 4.50 -0.20 75.18
C LEU A 88 5.71 0.26 74.36
N ASN A 89 6.94 -0.05 74.77
CA ASN A 89 8.14 0.21 73.97
C ASN A 89 8.09 -0.49 72.61
N ASN A 90 7.64 -1.75 72.59
CA ASN A 90 7.45 -2.47 71.33
C ASN A 90 6.38 -1.82 70.44
N LYS A 91 5.29 -1.30 71.02
CA LYS A 91 4.23 -0.60 70.28
C LYS A 91 4.69 0.75 69.74
N GLU A 92 5.46 1.51 70.50
CA GLU A 92 6.07 2.75 70.06
C GLU A 92 7.05 2.52 68.91
N LYS A 93 7.87 1.45 68.98
CA LYS A 93 8.73 1.05 67.86
C LYS A 93 7.92 0.71 66.61
N GLN A 94 6.85 -0.07 66.74
CA GLN A 94 5.93 -0.37 65.63
C GLN A 94 5.28 0.88 65.03
N LEU A 95 4.93 1.86 65.87
CA LEU A 95 4.38 3.13 65.44
C LEU A 95 5.40 3.94 64.62
N SER A 96 6.65 4.04 65.09
CA SER A 96 7.73 4.71 64.35
C SER A 96 8.05 4.00 63.02
N GLU A 97 8.04 2.67 62.99
CA GLU A 97 8.18 1.92 61.73
C GLU A 97 7.03 2.21 60.75
N THR A 98 5.80 2.38 61.27
CA THR A 98 4.62 2.72 60.47
C THR A 98 4.71 4.15 59.92
N GLU A 99 5.14 5.11 60.73
CA GLU A 99 5.40 6.48 60.31
C GLU A 99 6.41 6.54 59.16
N ASN A 100 7.53 5.85 59.29
CA ASN A 100 8.54 5.75 58.25
C ASN A 100 8.00 5.14 56.95
N LYS A 101 7.15 4.11 57.05
CA LYS A 101 6.50 3.50 55.87
C LYS A 101 5.55 4.48 55.18
N LEU A 102 4.74 5.21 55.94
CA LEU A 102 3.81 6.22 55.41
C LEU A 102 4.55 7.38 54.74
N ALA A 103 5.62 7.89 55.36
CA ALA A 103 6.46 8.93 54.78
C ALA A 103 7.11 8.47 53.45
N ARG A 104 7.64 7.25 53.42
CA ARG A 104 8.19 6.65 52.18
C ARG A 104 7.12 6.47 51.11
N GLN A 105 5.92 6.02 51.48
CA GLN A 105 4.78 5.88 50.56
C GLN A 105 4.41 7.24 49.95
N LYS A 106 4.29 8.29 50.76
CA LYS A 106 4.01 9.67 50.31
C LYS A 106 5.06 10.16 49.33
N SER A 107 6.35 10.06 49.68
CA SER A 107 7.45 10.47 48.80
C SER A 107 7.44 9.74 47.44
N ARG A 108 7.23 8.42 47.44
CA ARG A 108 7.15 7.63 46.18
C ARG A 108 5.92 8.00 45.36
N TYR A 109 4.78 8.18 46.02
CA TYR A 109 3.54 8.61 45.37
C TYR A 109 3.69 9.97 44.69
N ASP A 110 4.24 10.95 45.41
CA ASP A 110 4.45 12.31 44.90
C ASP A 110 5.45 12.35 43.74
N THR A 111 6.46 11.49 43.77
CA THR A 111 7.42 11.36 42.65
C THR A 111 6.73 10.83 41.39
N LEU A 112 5.89 9.80 41.53
CA LEU A 112 5.28 9.11 40.39
C LEU A 112 4.09 9.86 39.79
N LYS A 113 3.27 10.53 40.60
CA LYS A 113 2.04 11.18 40.14
C LYS A 113 2.27 12.29 39.11
N VAL A 114 3.45 12.91 39.10
CA VAL A 114 3.79 14.01 38.19
C VAL A 114 3.85 13.57 36.73
N TYR A 115 4.18 12.30 36.48
CA TYR A 115 4.26 11.73 35.14
C TYR A 115 2.90 11.37 34.55
N LEU A 116 1.83 11.41 35.36
CA LEU A 116 0.47 11.07 34.95
C LEU A 116 -0.44 12.29 35.05
N PRO A 117 -0.88 12.86 33.91
CA PRO A 117 -1.75 14.05 33.89
C PRO A 117 -2.98 13.93 34.78
N SER A 118 -3.62 12.76 34.82
CA SER A 118 -4.83 12.52 35.63
C SER A 118 -4.57 12.55 37.15
N MET A 119 -3.34 12.25 37.58
CA MET A 119 -2.98 12.09 38.99
C MET A 119 -2.18 13.29 39.54
N LYS A 120 -1.73 14.21 38.67
CA LYS A 120 -0.81 15.31 39.02
C LYS A 120 -1.25 16.14 40.24
N LEU A 121 -2.56 16.35 40.41
CA LEU A 121 -3.14 17.17 41.48
C LEU A 121 -3.61 16.36 42.70
N THR A 122 -3.44 15.04 42.70
CA THR A 122 -3.87 14.17 43.81
C THR A 122 -2.84 14.17 44.95
N LEU A 123 -3.31 13.97 46.18
CA LEU A 123 -2.49 13.97 47.39
C LEU A 123 -2.91 12.80 48.30
N LEU A 124 -1.93 12.23 49.02
CA LEU A 124 -2.21 11.27 50.09
C LEU A 124 -2.68 12.00 51.36
N THR A 125 -3.49 11.31 52.15
CA THR A 125 -3.96 11.78 53.46
C THR A 125 -2.77 11.87 54.43
N GLU A 126 -2.73 12.96 55.19
CA GLU A 126 -1.68 13.23 56.17
C GLU A 126 -1.85 12.37 57.43
N SER A 127 -0.74 11.79 57.90
CA SER A 127 -0.72 10.91 59.07
C SER A 127 -0.07 11.52 60.31
N GLU A 128 0.64 12.65 60.17
CA GLU A 128 1.49 13.25 61.20
C GLU A 128 0.73 13.50 62.51
N ASN A 129 -0.46 14.12 62.44
CA ASN A 129 -1.28 14.38 63.62
C ASN A 129 -1.79 13.10 64.29
N ALA A 130 -2.20 12.10 63.52
CA ALA A 130 -2.70 10.83 64.05
C ALA A 130 -1.60 10.03 64.75
N ILE A 131 -0.39 10.03 64.18
CA ILE A 131 0.79 9.35 64.74
C ILE A 131 1.26 10.06 66.01
N LYS A 132 1.38 11.39 65.97
CA LYS A 132 1.75 12.20 67.13
C LYS A 132 0.79 11.97 68.30
N ALA A 133 -0.51 11.97 68.04
CA ALA A 133 -1.51 11.78 69.07
C ALA A 133 -1.50 10.35 69.67
N MET A 134 -1.13 9.33 68.89
CA MET A 134 -0.91 7.96 69.39
C MET A 134 0.38 7.86 70.22
N ALA A 135 1.45 8.54 69.80
CA ALA A 135 2.71 8.60 70.54
C ALA A 135 2.54 9.29 71.90
N GLU A 136 1.80 10.39 71.95
CA GLU A 136 1.44 11.09 73.19
C GLU A 136 0.65 10.17 74.13
N ALA A 137 -0.35 9.44 73.62
CA ALA A 137 -1.12 8.48 74.42
C ALA A 137 -0.25 7.35 75.00
N ILE A 138 0.69 6.80 74.22
CA ILE A 138 1.66 5.79 74.69
C ILE A 138 2.58 6.38 75.76
N SER A 139 3.06 7.62 75.56
CA SER A 139 3.91 8.32 76.52
C SER A 139 3.21 8.55 77.85
N SER A 140 1.96 9.02 77.84
CA SER A 140 1.15 9.18 79.06
C SER A 140 0.98 7.88 79.84
N LEU A 141 0.79 6.74 79.14
CA LEU A 141 0.70 5.42 79.78
C LEU A 141 2.02 4.98 80.39
N LYS A 142 3.15 5.24 79.71
CA LYS A 142 4.48 4.96 80.25
C LYS A 142 4.73 5.77 81.52
N SER A 143 4.41 7.06 81.53
CA SER A 143 4.53 7.93 82.71
C SER A 143 3.68 7.41 83.87
N ALA A 144 2.44 6.97 83.62
CA ALA A 144 1.59 6.38 84.66
C ALA A 144 2.19 5.09 85.26
N ILE A 145 2.84 4.25 84.45
CA ILE A 145 3.55 3.06 84.91
C ILE A 145 4.79 3.42 85.73
N GLU A 146 5.57 4.41 85.28
CA GLU A 146 6.78 4.86 85.97
C GLU A 146 6.45 5.47 87.34
N GLU A 147 5.44 6.35 87.42
CA GLU A 147 4.97 6.92 88.68
C GLU A 147 4.46 5.83 89.63
N LYS A 148 3.70 4.85 89.11
CA LYS A 148 3.28 3.70 89.90
C LYS A 148 4.47 2.89 90.42
N ALA A 149 5.50 2.68 89.60
CA ALA A 149 6.69 1.92 89.98
C ALA A 149 7.54 2.61 91.06
N LYS A 150 7.49 3.96 91.14
CA LYS A 150 8.15 4.75 92.19
C LYS A 150 7.43 4.63 93.54
N SER A 151 6.10 4.49 93.55
CA SER A 151 5.30 4.39 94.78
C SER A 151 4.19 3.34 94.65
N LEU A 152 4.53 2.08 94.94
CA LEU A 152 3.56 0.97 94.86
C LEU A 152 2.46 1.03 95.91
N SER A 153 2.68 1.77 96.99
CA SER A 153 1.75 1.95 98.11
C SER A 153 0.57 2.87 97.78
N LEU A 154 0.60 3.57 96.65
CA LEU A 154 -0.48 4.46 96.19
C LEU A 154 -1.09 3.90 94.90
N PRO A 155 -2.43 3.88 94.75
CA PRO A 155 -3.06 3.51 93.49
C PRO A 155 -2.76 4.56 92.42
N ALA A 156 -2.57 4.13 91.18
CA ALA A 156 -2.48 5.01 90.01
C ALA A 156 -3.67 4.76 89.09
N SER A 157 -4.21 5.83 88.49
CA SER A 157 -5.26 5.71 87.48
C SER A 157 -4.67 5.45 86.10
N LEU A 158 -5.41 4.71 85.28
CA LEU A 158 -5.13 4.63 83.85
C LEU A 158 -5.45 6.01 83.22
N PRO A 159 -4.57 6.59 82.39
CA PRO A 159 -4.92 7.75 81.58
C PRO A 159 -6.20 7.52 80.77
N ASP A 160 -7.06 8.53 80.70
CA ASP A 160 -8.30 8.51 79.95
C ASP A 160 -8.01 8.72 78.45
N ASP A 161 -7.65 7.64 77.77
CA ASP A 161 -7.34 7.64 76.34
C ASP A 161 -7.79 6.33 75.66
N ASP A 162 -8.48 6.46 74.52
CA ASP A 162 -8.87 5.33 73.68
C ASP A 162 -7.83 5.06 72.57
N LEU A 163 -6.78 4.33 72.95
CA LEU A 163 -5.77 3.81 72.03
C LEU A 163 -6.37 3.03 70.85
N ALA A 164 -7.50 2.34 71.04
CA ALA A 164 -8.14 1.58 69.98
C ALA A 164 -8.84 2.50 68.97
N ALA A 165 -9.46 3.59 69.41
CA ALA A 165 -9.94 4.64 68.53
C ALA A 165 -8.78 5.30 67.76
N ARG A 166 -7.68 5.65 68.42
CA ARG A 166 -6.50 6.23 67.75
C ARG A 166 -5.89 5.29 66.71
N ALA A 167 -5.77 3.99 67.05
CA ALA A 167 -5.32 2.98 66.11
C ALA A 167 -6.27 2.84 64.90
N ARG A 168 -7.59 2.94 65.09
CA ARG A 168 -8.56 2.97 63.99
C ARG A 168 -8.39 4.17 63.07
N VAL A 169 -8.05 5.35 63.61
CA VAL A 169 -7.75 6.54 62.80
C VAL A 169 -6.52 6.31 61.92
N ILE A 170 -5.44 5.78 62.48
CA ILE A 170 -4.21 5.46 61.72
C ILE A 170 -4.51 4.41 60.63
N ASN A 171 -5.23 3.35 60.97
CA ASN A 171 -5.61 2.32 60.00
C ASN A 171 -6.47 2.90 58.86
N ARG A 172 -7.37 3.84 59.16
CA ARG A 172 -8.15 4.52 58.13
C ARG A 172 -7.29 5.35 57.19
N VAL A 173 -6.30 6.07 57.72
CA VAL A 173 -5.32 6.81 56.88
C VAL A 173 -4.56 5.84 55.98
N ILE A 174 -4.14 4.68 56.49
CA ILE A 174 -3.48 3.64 55.71
C ILE A 174 -4.41 3.12 54.59
N GLU A 175 -5.66 2.80 54.90
CA GLU A 175 -6.63 2.33 53.92
C GLU A 175 -6.90 3.35 52.81
N ASP A 176 -7.10 4.62 53.17
CA ASP A 176 -7.38 5.69 52.20
C ASP A 176 -6.15 6.00 51.33
N ASN A 177 -4.94 5.94 51.91
CA ASN A 177 -3.70 6.05 51.14
C ASN A 177 -3.50 4.86 50.19
N ASN A 178 -3.82 3.64 50.63
CA ASN A 178 -3.74 2.46 49.78
C ASN A 178 -4.72 2.55 48.60
N LYS A 179 -5.95 3.03 48.80
CA LYS A 179 -6.90 3.28 47.69
C LYS A 179 -6.35 4.28 46.68
N SER A 180 -5.70 5.34 47.14
CA SER A 180 -5.06 6.34 46.27
C SER A 180 -3.88 5.74 45.49
N VAL A 181 -3.06 4.91 46.15
CA VAL A 181 -1.97 4.17 45.50
C VAL A 181 -2.51 3.19 44.45
N ASP A 182 -3.61 2.49 44.73
CA ASP A 182 -4.24 1.60 43.77
C ASP A 182 -4.79 2.37 42.56
N ALA A 183 -5.35 3.57 42.78
CA ALA A 183 -5.78 4.45 41.70
C ALA A 183 -4.59 4.88 40.83
N LEU A 184 -3.47 5.25 41.44
CA LEU A 184 -2.23 5.57 40.74
C LEU A 184 -1.72 4.37 39.95
N SER A 185 -1.71 3.17 40.53
CA SER A 185 -1.27 1.95 39.84
C SER A 185 -2.14 1.64 38.61
N ARG A 186 -3.47 1.80 38.74
CA ARG A 186 -4.39 1.68 37.60
C ARG A 186 -4.11 2.74 36.53
N ALA A 187 -3.84 3.99 36.91
CA ALA A 187 -3.47 5.05 35.97
C ALA A 187 -2.15 4.74 35.25
N VAL A 188 -1.13 4.20 35.95
CA VAL A 188 0.12 3.73 35.34
C VAL A 188 -0.14 2.64 34.30
N SER A 189 -0.99 1.65 34.62
CA SER A 189 -1.32 0.57 33.68
C SER A 189 -2.01 1.06 32.39
N LYS A 190 -2.64 2.25 32.46
CA LYS A 190 -3.31 2.92 31.34
C LYS A 190 -2.54 4.14 30.82
N SER A 191 -1.26 4.27 31.17
CA SER A 191 -0.44 5.44 30.81
C SER A 191 -0.35 5.64 29.29
N ASP A 192 -0.38 4.57 28.50
CA ASP A 192 -0.43 4.65 27.04
C ASP A 192 -1.71 5.34 26.52
N GLU A 193 -2.85 5.13 27.17
CA GLU A 193 -4.10 5.79 26.80
C GLU A 193 -4.05 7.29 27.10
N GLU A 194 -3.52 7.66 28.27
CA GLU A 194 -3.33 9.06 28.64
C GLU A 194 -2.35 9.77 27.71
N ARG A 195 -1.23 9.12 27.37
CA ARG A 195 -0.26 9.63 26.40
C ARG A 195 -0.90 9.85 25.04
N LYS A 196 -1.65 8.86 24.53
CA LYS A 196 -2.38 8.98 23.25
C LYS A 196 -3.38 10.13 23.29
N LYS A 197 -4.10 10.31 24.40
CA LYS A 197 -5.05 11.41 24.57
C LYS A 197 -4.36 12.76 24.51
N SER A 198 -3.26 12.94 25.26
CA SER A 198 -2.47 14.19 25.23
C SER A 198 -1.88 14.46 23.84
N GLN A 199 -1.38 13.44 23.15
CA GLN A 199 -0.85 13.58 21.79
C GLN A 199 -1.94 14.00 20.81
N ARG A 200 -3.13 13.40 20.87
CA ARG A 200 -4.28 13.80 20.03
C ARG A 200 -4.70 15.25 20.29
N GLN A 201 -4.70 15.66 21.56
CA GLN A 201 -4.99 17.06 21.92
C GLN A 201 -3.93 18.01 21.34
N ALA A 202 -2.64 17.66 21.45
CA ALA A 202 -1.55 18.44 20.87
C ALA A 202 -1.68 18.53 19.33
N CYS A 203 -1.96 17.42 18.65
CA CYS A 203 -2.24 17.41 17.21
C CYS A 203 -3.42 18.32 16.85
N GLY A 204 -4.53 18.28 17.61
CA GLY A 204 -5.68 19.13 17.35
C GLY A 204 -5.44 20.62 17.65
N VAL A 205 -4.50 20.95 18.55
CA VAL A 205 -4.03 22.34 18.72
C VAL A 205 -3.18 22.75 17.54
N PHE A 206 -2.21 21.93 17.15
CA PHE A 206 -1.33 22.17 16.00
C PHE A 206 -2.12 22.34 14.70
N GLU A 207 -3.12 21.50 14.45
CA GLU A 207 -3.98 21.59 13.27
C GLU A 207 -4.70 22.95 13.20
N ARG A 208 -5.26 23.41 14.33
CA ARG A 208 -5.92 24.72 14.40
C ARG A 208 -4.94 25.86 14.20
N GLU A 209 -3.77 25.80 14.83
CA GLU A 209 -2.74 26.82 14.69
C GLU A 209 -2.24 26.91 13.25
N PHE A 210 -1.97 25.75 12.62
CA PHE A 210 -1.62 25.66 11.21
C PHE A 210 -2.71 26.26 10.32
N ALA A 211 -3.98 25.90 10.54
CA ALA A 211 -5.10 26.42 9.75
C ALA A 211 -5.25 27.93 9.89
N ILE A 212 -5.10 28.48 11.10
CA ILE A 212 -5.14 29.93 11.35
C ILE A 212 -3.98 30.62 10.64
N LEU A 213 -2.75 30.11 10.80
CA LEU A 213 -1.55 30.72 10.21
C LEU A 213 -1.58 30.70 8.67
N ARG A 214 -2.14 29.64 8.08
CA ARG A 214 -2.18 29.43 6.63
C ARG A 214 -3.55 29.76 6.03
N TRP A 215 -4.47 30.38 6.78
CA TRP A 215 -5.80 30.72 6.30
C TRP A 215 -5.78 31.56 5.00
N PRO A 216 -4.92 32.59 4.85
CA PRO A 216 -4.83 33.35 3.61
C PRO A 216 -4.46 32.49 2.40
N ASP A 217 -3.55 31.51 2.58
CA ASP A 217 -3.16 30.60 1.51
C ASP A 217 -4.30 29.63 1.14
N ILE A 218 -5.05 29.17 2.14
CA ILE A 218 -6.24 28.31 1.93
C ILE A 218 -7.30 29.07 1.13
N GLU A 219 -7.55 30.34 1.45
CA GLU A 219 -8.48 31.18 0.69
C GLU A 219 -7.97 31.45 -0.73
N ALA A 220 -6.68 31.75 -0.90
CA ALA A 220 -6.07 31.91 -2.21
C ALA A 220 -6.21 30.65 -3.07
N LEU A 221 -5.96 29.47 -2.48
CA LEU A 221 -6.10 28.19 -3.17
C LEU A 221 -7.56 27.91 -3.56
N ARG A 222 -8.52 28.21 -2.68
CA ARG A 222 -9.95 28.11 -3.01
C ARG A 222 -10.36 29.05 -4.14
N ALA A 223 -9.85 30.27 -4.15
CA ALA A 223 -10.10 31.23 -5.22
C ALA A 223 -9.53 30.73 -6.56
N LEU A 224 -8.29 30.21 -6.55
CA LEU A 224 -7.66 29.61 -7.72
C LEU A 224 -8.41 28.38 -8.24
N GLN A 225 -8.88 27.49 -7.37
CA GLN A 225 -9.70 26.34 -7.77
C GLN A 225 -11.03 26.74 -8.40
N LYS A 226 -11.66 27.81 -7.87
CA LYS A 226 -12.88 28.36 -8.47
C LYS A 226 -12.58 28.94 -9.85
N ASP A 227 -11.52 29.73 -9.97
CA ASP A 227 -11.11 30.36 -11.22
C ASP A 227 -10.71 29.32 -12.28
N GLU A 228 -10.02 28.24 -11.89
CA GLU A 228 -9.75 27.08 -12.75
C GLU A 228 -11.05 26.49 -13.28
N LYS A 229 -12.00 26.17 -12.39
CA LYS A 229 -13.28 25.60 -12.77
C LYS A 229 -14.07 26.50 -13.73
N ASP A 230 -14.11 27.79 -13.44
CA ASP A 230 -14.82 28.78 -14.26
C ASP A 230 -14.17 28.90 -15.65
N LYS A 231 -12.83 28.89 -15.71
CA LYS A 231 -12.07 28.89 -16.97
C LYS A 231 -12.22 27.60 -17.77
N THR A 232 -12.23 26.43 -17.13
CA THR A 232 -12.48 25.15 -17.81
C THR A 232 -13.89 25.11 -18.40
N ALA A 233 -14.90 25.56 -17.65
CA ALA A 233 -16.26 25.64 -18.16
C ALA A 233 -16.38 26.63 -19.33
N ALA A 234 -15.68 27.77 -19.27
CA ALA A 234 -15.62 28.72 -20.37
C ALA A 234 -14.91 28.15 -21.60
N LEU A 235 -13.81 27.40 -21.41
CA LEU A 235 -13.09 26.71 -22.47
C LEU A 235 -13.99 25.67 -23.15
N GLU A 236 -14.67 24.82 -22.39
CA GLU A 236 -15.61 23.84 -22.92
C GLU A 236 -16.77 24.49 -23.69
N ALA A 237 -17.27 25.64 -23.21
CA ALA A 237 -18.28 26.41 -23.93
C ALA A 237 -17.72 27.02 -25.22
N LEU A 238 -16.46 27.47 -25.22
CA LEU A 238 -15.77 27.98 -26.40
C LEU A 238 -15.49 26.88 -27.44
N GLU A 239 -15.04 25.71 -27.00
CA GLU A 239 -14.81 24.52 -27.84
C GLU A 239 -16.10 24.02 -28.47
N LYS A 240 -17.22 24.07 -27.74
CA LYS A 240 -18.56 23.79 -28.30
C LYS A 240 -19.03 24.86 -29.28
N SER A 241 -18.50 26.09 -29.18
CA SER A 241 -18.88 27.23 -30.03
C SER A 241 -17.88 27.56 -31.14
N SER A 242 -16.74 26.86 -31.27
CA SER A 242 -15.77 27.03 -32.37
C SER A 242 -14.94 25.75 -32.63
N PRO A 243 -14.81 25.24 -33.88
CA PRO A 243 -15.58 25.49 -35.09
C PRO A 243 -16.03 24.22 -35.86
N SER A 244 -17.21 24.30 -36.51
CA SER A 244 -17.39 23.95 -37.93
C SER A 244 -18.86 24.10 -38.32
N THR A 245 -19.22 25.28 -38.81
CA THR A 245 -20.55 25.60 -39.33
C THR A 245 -20.88 24.88 -40.65
N ASN A 246 -19.99 24.06 -41.23
CA ASN A 246 -20.37 23.06 -42.24
C ASN A 246 -19.25 22.02 -42.42
N ALA A 247 -19.42 20.78 -41.93
CA ALA A 247 -18.46 19.70 -42.20
C ALA A 247 -18.19 19.53 -43.70
N ARG A 248 -19.16 19.87 -44.56
CA ARG A 248 -19.03 19.90 -46.01
C ARG A 248 -17.98 20.89 -46.50
N ALA A 249 -17.87 22.08 -45.91
CA ALA A 249 -16.89 23.08 -46.32
C ALA A 249 -15.45 22.61 -46.02
N ARG A 250 -15.23 22.04 -44.84
CA ARG A 250 -13.91 21.47 -44.48
C ARG A 250 -13.50 20.30 -45.36
N VAL A 251 -14.44 19.39 -45.65
CA VAL A 251 -14.21 18.32 -46.63
C VAL A 251 -13.79 18.93 -47.98
N ALA A 252 -14.47 19.98 -48.44
CA ALA A 252 -14.17 20.62 -49.73
C ALA A 252 -12.77 21.24 -49.75
N GLU A 253 -12.37 21.93 -48.68
CA GLU A 253 -11.04 22.55 -48.54
C GLU A 253 -9.92 21.51 -48.49
N THR A 254 -10.03 20.49 -47.63
CA THR A 254 -9.03 19.43 -47.52
C THR A 254 -8.94 18.61 -48.82
N PHE A 255 -10.08 18.35 -49.47
CA PHE A 255 -10.10 17.60 -50.72
C PHE A 255 -9.42 18.37 -51.86
N GLU A 256 -9.71 19.67 -52.01
CA GLU A 256 -9.04 20.51 -53.01
C GLU A 256 -7.52 20.58 -52.76
N PHE A 257 -7.11 20.76 -51.50
CA PHE A 257 -5.71 20.79 -51.10
C PHE A 257 -4.97 19.51 -51.51
N LEU A 258 -5.51 18.35 -51.16
CA LEU A 258 -4.90 17.05 -51.50
C LEU A 258 -4.94 16.79 -53.02
N LEU A 259 -6.02 17.15 -53.71
CA LEU A 259 -6.08 17.04 -55.17
C LEU A 259 -4.98 17.84 -55.86
N LYS A 260 -4.74 19.07 -55.40
CA LYS A 260 -3.69 19.93 -55.95
C LYS A 260 -2.29 19.35 -55.72
N ASP A 261 -2.06 18.72 -54.57
CA ASP A 261 -0.79 18.05 -54.28
C ASP A 261 -0.53 16.86 -55.22
N PHE A 262 -1.55 16.02 -55.45
CA PHE A 262 -1.41 14.83 -56.31
C PHE A 262 -1.39 15.13 -57.82
N PHE A 263 -2.13 16.15 -58.26
CA PHE A 263 -2.40 16.35 -59.69
C PHE A 263 -2.03 17.74 -60.21
N GLY A 264 -1.52 18.64 -59.37
CA GLY A 264 -1.30 20.04 -59.72
C GLY A 264 -2.60 20.68 -60.21
N ASP A 265 -2.53 21.41 -61.32
CA ASP A 265 -3.66 22.13 -61.91
C ASP A 265 -4.48 21.28 -62.91
N LYS A 266 -4.22 19.96 -62.99
CA LYS A 266 -4.90 19.06 -63.94
C LYS A 266 -6.40 18.93 -63.64
N TYR A 267 -6.76 18.89 -62.37
CA TYR A 267 -8.14 18.78 -61.90
C TYR A 267 -8.52 19.99 -61.06
N VAL A 268 -9.73 20.51 -61.27
CA VAL A 268 -10.28 21.64 -60.53
C VAL A 268 -11.53 21.18 -59.80
N PHE A 269 -11.59 21.38 -58.50
CA PHE A 269 -12.74 21.00 -57.66
C PHE A 269 -13.62 22.21 -57.36
N ASP A 270 -14.89 22.12 -57.77
CA ASP A 270 -15.89 23.16 -57.52
C ASP A 270 -16.55 22.93 -56.16
N LYS A 271 -16.20 23.76 -55.17
CA LYS A 271 -16.64 23.60 -53.77
C LYS A 271 -18.14 23.79 -53.56
N ASP A 272 -18.78 24.60 -54.39
CA ASP A 272 -20.20 24.92 -54.26
C ASP A 272 -21.05 23.77 -54.80
N THR A 273 -20.70 23.28 -55.98
CA THR A 273 -21.43 22.18 -56.65
C THR A 273 -20.94 20.79 -56.26
N PHE A 274 -19.78 20.68 -55.60
CA PHE A 274 -19.12 19.40 -55.28
C PHE A 274 -18.76 18.56 -56.52
N VAL A 275 -18.41 19.23 -57.63
CA VAL A 275 -18.10 18.59 -58.91
C VAL A 275 -16.61 18.71 -59.24
N LEU A 276 -16.00 17.59 -59.64
CA LEU A 276 -14.63 17.55 -60.15
C LEU A 276 -14.61 17.80 -61.66
N LYS A 277 -13.79 18.75 -62.11
CA LYS A 277 -13.60 19.15 -63.51
C LYS A 277 -12.16 18.87 -63.94
N ARG A 278 -11.94 18.65 -65.25
CA ARG A 278 -10.59 18.50 -65.83
C ARG A 278 -10.23 19.81 -66.53
N GLY A 279 -9.34 20.60 -65.93
CA GLY A 279 -9.15 21.99 -66.31
C GLY A 279 -10.47 22.77 -66.23
N ALA A 280 -10.82 23.48 -67.31
CA ALA A 280 -12.06 24.26 -67.40
C ALA A 280 -13.30 23.47 -67.86
N HIS A 281 -13.16 22.17 -68.17
CA HIS A 281 -14.24 21.38 -68.77
C HIS A 281 -14.83 20.33 -67.82
N GLU A 282 -16.16 20.21 -67.85
CA GLU A 282 -16.86 19.10 -67.22
C GLU A 282 -16.56 17.77 -67.92
N MET A 283 -16.54 16.69 -67.15
CA MET A 283 -16.25 15.35 -67.66
C MET A 283 -17.52 14.70 -68.26
N THR A 284 -17.97 15.24 -69.39
CA THR A 284 -19.22 14.89 -70.09
C THR A 284 -19.36 13.41 -70.47
N ARG A 285 -18.27 12.67 -70.68
CA ARG A 285 -18.29 11.22 -70.96
C ARG A 285 -18.36 10.34 -69.69
N GLY A 286 -18.46 10.96 -68.52
CA GLY A 286 -18.44 10.31 -67.21
C GLY A 286 -17.02 9.96 -66.73
N PRO A 287 -16.82 9.82 -65.41
CA PRO A 287 -15.51 9.56 -64.82
C PRO A 287 -14.91 8.22 -65.26
N HIS A 288 -15.74 7.21 -65.50
CA HIS A 288 -15.29 5.86 -65.85
C HIS A 288 -14.54 5.77 -67.19
N ARG A 289 -14.85 6.66 -68.14
CA ARG A 289 -14.24 6.70 -69.48
C ARG A 289 -13.17 7.78 -69.64
N THR A 290 -12.99 8.61 -68.61
CA THR A 290 -12.14 9.80 -68.68
C THR A 290 -10.94 9.72 -67.73
N LEU A 291 -11.07 9.00 -66.62
CA LEU A 291 -10.00 8.75 -65.65
C LEU A 291 -9.44 7.35 -65.87
N SER A 292 -8.11 7.22 -65.77
CA SER A 292 -7.48 5.92 -65.57
C SER A 292 -7.85 5.34 -64.20
N ASP A 293 -7.72 4.03 -64.03
CA ASP A 293 -8.06 3.39 -62.75
C ASP A 293 -7.15 3.87 -61.61
N GLY A 294 -5.87 4.13 -61.88
CA GLY A 294 -4.96 4.75 -60.92
C GLY A 294 -5.39 6.16 -60.48
N GLU A 295 -5.87 7.00 -61.42
CA GLU A 295 -6.40 8.32 -61.07
C GLU A 295 -7.67 8.24 -60.23
N LYS A 296 -8.57 7.29 -60.53
CA LYS A 296 -9.77 7.06 -59.70
C LYS A 296 -9.37 6.69 -58.28
N THR A 297 -8.41 5.78 -58.10
CA THR A 297 -7.92 5.38 -56.77
C THR A 297 -7.29 6.55 -56.02
N ALA A 298 -6.42 7.34 -56.65
CA ALA A 298 -5.79 8.50 -56.00
C ALA A 298 -6.80 9.59 -55.62
N ILE A 299 -7.78 9.88 -56.48
CA ILE A 299 -8.88 10.82 -56.16
C ILE A 299 -9.72 10.28 -54.99
N ALA A 300 -10.06 9.00 -54.99
CA ALA A 300 -10.81 8.37 -53.91
C ALA A 300 -10.04 8.41 -52.58
N PHE A 301 -8.72 8.20 -52.62
CA PHE A 301 -7.84 8.34 -51.46
C PHE A 301 -7.90 9.76 -50.88
N CYS A 302 -7.72 10.80 -51.71
CA CYS A 302 -7.82 12.19 -51.27
C CYS A 302 -9.19 12.51 -50.65
N TYR A 303 -10.27 12.02 -51.27
CA TYR A 303 -11.63 12.23 -50.78
C TYR A 303 -11.88 11.52 -49.44
N PHE A 304 -11.36 10.30 -49.30
CA PHE A 304 -11.47 9.53 -48.05
C PHE A 304 -10.79 10.26 -46.89
N VAL A 305 -9.56 10.77 -47.10
CA VAL A 305 -8.85 11.56 -46.09
C VAL A 305 -9.63 12.82 -45.74
N ALA A 306 -10.19 13.53 -46.74
CA ALA A 306 -11.02 14.71 -46.47
C ALA A 306 -12.31 14.39 -45.68
N CYS A 307 -12.85 13.18 -45.82
CA CYS A 307 -14.06 12.76 -45.10
C CYS A 307 -13.88 12.61 -43.58
N VAL A 308 -12.66 12.69 -43.03
CA VAL A 308 -12.43 12.69 -41.57
C VAL A 308 -13.24 13.77 -40.87
N HIS A 309 -13.42 14.95 -41.49
CA HIS A 309 -14.21 16.05 -40.93
C HIS A 309 -15.70 15.71 -40.74
N ARG A 310 -16.21 14.67 -41.43
CA ARG A 310 -17.60 14.19 -41.25
C ARG A 310 -17.77 13.27 -40.04
N LYS A 311 -16.67 12.78 -39.48
CA LYS A 311 -16.65 11.82 -38.37
C LYS A 311 -16.29 12.47 -37.02
N VAL A 312 -16.06 13.77 -37.01
CA VAL A 312 -15.68 14.56 -35.85
C VAL A 312 -16.89 15.37 -35.39
N ALA A 313 -17.23 15.29 -34.10
CA ALA A 313 -18.30 16.08 -33.48
C ALA A 313 -17.74 17.25 -32.67
N ALA A 314 -16.56 17.08 -32.06
CA ALA A 314 -15.80 18.11 -31.35
C ALA A 314 -14.34 18.12 -31.80
N ASN A 315 -13.65 19.26 -31.68
CA ASN A 315 -12.23 19.41 -32.03
C ASN A 315 -11.33 18.34 -31.40
N SER A 316 -11.61 17.97 -30.15
CA SER A 316 -10.86 16.92 -29.44
C SER A 316 -10.98 15.53 -30.09
N ASP A 317 -12.00 15.28 -30.92
CA ASP A 317 -12.14 14.01 -31.64
C ASP A 317 -11.06 13.81 -32.72
N TYR A 318 -10.45 14.88 -33.24
CA TYR A 318 -9.35 14.77 -34.22
C TYR A 318 -8.17 13.95 -33.66
N HIS A 319 -7.90 14.03 -32.36
CA HIS A 319 -6.84 13.25 -31.71
C HIS A 319 -7.14 11.76 -31.58
N ARG A 320 -8.40 11.36 -31.74
CA ARG A 320 -8.90 9.99 -31.58
C ARG A 320 -9.16 9.31 -32.92
N LEU A 321 -8.77 9.93 -34.02
CA LEU A 321 -8.95 9.37 -35.35
C LEU A 321 -8.07 8.14 -35.56
N PHE A 322 -8.71 7.07 -36.01
CA PHE A 322 -8.08 5.83 -36.45
C PHE A 322 -8.50 5.55 -37.89
N LEU A 323 -7.54 5.55 -38.81
CA LEU A 323 -7.79 5.39 -40.25
C LEU A 323 -7.38 4.00 -40.71
N VAL A 324 -8.28 3.33 -41.43
CA VAL A 324 -8.03 2.02 -42.03
C VAL A 324 -8.02 2.17 -43.54
N PHE A 325 -6.90 1.81 -44.15
CA PHE A 325 -6.72 1.77 -45.61
C PHE A 325 -6.62 0.31 -46.05
N ASP A 326 -7.63 -0.16 -46.76
CA ASP A 326 -7.61 -1.48 -47.40
C ASP A 326 -7.15 -1.33 -48.84
N ASP A 327 -5.90 -1.71 -49.08
CA ASP A 327 -5.18 -1.65 -50.34
C ASP A 327 -5.26 -0.28 -51.05
N PRO A 328 -4.57 0.74 -50.52
CA PRO A 328 -4.69 2.11 -51.02
C PRO A 328 -4.07 2.31 -52.42
N VAL A 329 -3.43 1.29 -52.97
CA VAL A 329 -2.80 1.32 -54.30
C VAL A 329 -3.42 0.25 -55.19
N THR A 330 -3.44 0.49 -56.49
CA THR A 330 -3.89 -0.46 -57.51
C THR A 330 -2.81 -0.60 -58.58
N SER A 331 -3.14 -1.17 -59.76
CA SER A 331 -2.26 -1.08 -60.94
C SER A 331 -2.15 0.37 -61.41
N MET A 332 -1.27 1.14 -60.76
CA MET A 332 -1.07 2.57 -60.98
C MET A 332 0.41 2.90 -61.23
N SER A 333 0.68 4.10 -61.75
CA SER A 333 2.04 4.57 -61.96
C SER A 333 2.78 4.78 -60.63
N TYR A 334 4.12 4.73 -60.69
CA TYR A 334 4.96 4.94 -59.51
C TYR A 334 4.72 6.29 -58.84
N ASP A 335 4.43 7.34 -59.60
CA ASP A 335 4.17 8.67 -59.06
C ASP A 335 2.98 8.66 -58.07
N PHE A 336 1.90 7.93 -58.39
CA PHE A 336 0.76 7.82 -57.49
C PHE A 336 1.08 6.99 -56.25
N VAL A 337 1.83 5.90 -56.40
CA VAL A 337 2.25 5.06 -55.27
C VAL A 337 3.10 5.87 -54.28
N PHE A 338 4.06 6.64 -54.78
CA PHE A 338 4.90 7.50 -53.94
C PHE A 338 4.11 8.67 -53.33
N GLY A 339 3.19 9.28 -54.09
CA GLY A 339 2.29 10.31 -53.57
C GLY A 339 1.48 9.81 -52.38
N ILE A 340 0.82 8.65 -52.51
CA ILE A 340 0.04 8.03 -51.43
C ILE A 340 0.92 7.71 -50.23
N ALA A 341 2.09 7.10 -50.44
CA ALA A 341 3.03 6.80 -49.37
C ALA A 341 3.50 8.06 -48.62
N GLN A 342 3.81 9.13 -49.36
CA GLN A 342 4.25 10.41 -48.80
C GLN A 342 3.13 11.09 -48.01
N THR A 343 1.90 11.11 -48.53
CA THR A 343 0.74 11.60 -47.79
C THR A 343 0.53 10.81 -46.51
N LEU A 344 0.52 9.47 -46.57
CA LEU A 344 0.33 8.64 -45.38
C LEU A 344 1.42 8.86 -44.32
N LYS A 345 2.66 9.08 -44.75
CA LYS A 345 3.80 9.34 -43.87
C LYS A 345 3.67 10.67 -43.14
N ASN A 346 3.28 11.72 -43.87
CA ASN A 346 3.28 13.09 -43.36
C ASN A 346 1.89 13.59 -42.93
N LEU A 347 0.84 12.78 -43.06
CA LEU A 347 -0.52 13.16 -42.69
C LEU A 347 -0.57 13.55 -41.21
N ASN A 348 -0.77 14.83 -40.94
CA ASN A 348 -0.99 15.37 -39.61
C ASN A 348 -2.24 16.23 -39.60
N ILE A 349 -2.97 16.17 -38.49
CA ILE A 349 -4.20 16.91 -38.31
C ILE A 349 -4.07 17.73 -37.03
N SER A 350 -4.35 19.03 -37.12
CA SER A 350 -4.36 19.92 -35.95
C SER A 350 -5.61 19.74 -35.10
N ASP A 351 -5.58 20.26 -33.88
CA ASP A 351 -6.73 20.25 -32.95
C ASP A 351 -7.94 20.98 -33.56
N GLN A 352 -7.69 21.91 -34.48
CA GLN A 352 -8.73 22.65 -35.21
C GLN A 352 -9.20 21.93 -36.47
N GLY A 353 -8.61 20.78 -36.82
CA GLY A 353 -8.93 19.98 -37.99
C GLY A 353 -8.24 20.42 -39.27
N GLU A 354 -7.14 21.17 -39.20
CA GLU A 354 -6.35 21.52 -40.40
C GLU A 354 -5.47 20.33 -40.78
N VAL A 355 -5.57 19.89 -42.04
CA VAL A 355 -4.78 18.77 -42.56
C VAL A 355 -3.49 19.29 -43.19
N SER A 356 -2.35 18.76 -42.75
CA SER A 356 -1.03 19.06 -43.30
C SER A 356 -0.32 17.77 -43.73
N ILE A 357 0.35 17.84 -44.87
CA ILE A 357 1.21 16.77 -45.42
C ILE A 357 2.63 17.27 -45.70
N ASN A 358 2.91 18.54 -45.37
CA ASN A 358 4.21 19.17 -45.56
C ASN A 358 4.99 19.14 -44.22
N PRO A 359 6.11 18.38 -44.13
CA PRO A 359 6.89 18.27 -42.89
C PRO A 359 7.31 19.61 -42.28
N GLY A 360 7.56 20.64 -43.09
CA GLY A 360 7.96 21.96 -42.60
C GLY A 360 6.85 22.73 -41.89
N HIS A 361 5.59 22.33 -42.07
CA HIS A 361 4.42 22.97 -41.46
C HIS A 361 3.79 22.12 -40.35
N ILE A 362 4.49 21.05 -39.91
CA ILE A 362 4.02 20.14 -38.86
C ILE A 362 4.70 20.52 -37.55
N ASP A 363 3.96 21.21 -36.68
CA ASP A 363 4.36 21.43 -35.28
C ASP A 363 3.88 20.24 -34.46
N GLY A 364 4.80 19.39 -34.00
CA GLY A 364 4.49 18.17 -33.24
C GLY A 364 3.72 18.40 -31.93
N ASN A 365 3.63 19.64 -31.46
CA ASN A 365 2.81 20.00 -30.29
C ASN A 365 1.38 20.42 -30.65
N LYS A 366 1.09 20.74 -31.92
CA LYS A 366 -0.21 21.29 -32.38
C LYS A 366 -0.87 20.48 -33.48
N SER A 367 -0.17 19.50 -34.04
CA SER A 367 -0.67 18.64 -35.10
C SER A 367 -0.15 17.24 -34.88
N LYS A 368 -1.07 16.27 -34.87
CA LYS A 368 -0.75 14.88 -34.58
C LYS A 368 -1.05 14.01 -35.79
N ARG A 369 -0.19 13.03 -36.01
CA ARG A 369 -0.41 11.97 -36.99
C ARG A 369 -1.52 11.03 -36.47
N PRO A 370 -2.61 10.82 -37.23
CA PRO A 370 -3.64 9.85 -36.85
C PRO A 370 -3.05 8.44 -36.74
N GLU A 371 -3.69 7.57 -35.96
CA GLU A 371 -3.34 6.16 -35.95
C GLU A 371 -3.80 5.50 -37.27
N LEU A 372 -2.94 4.69 -37.87
CA LEU A 372 -3.16 4.10 -39.20
C LEU A 372 -3.06 2.58 -39.16
N LEU A 373 -4.00 1.91 -39.81
CA LEU A 373 -3.89 0.51 -40.22
C LEU A 373 -3.92 0.45 -41.74
N ILE A 374 -2.85 -0.08 -42.34
CA ILE A 374 -2.72 -0.20 -43.80
C ILE A 374 -2.65 -1.68 -44.14
N LEU A 375 -3.59 -2.15 -44.95
CA LEU A 375 -3.61 -3.48 -45.54
C LEU A 375 -3.20 -3.33 -47.00
N THR A 376 -2.40 -4.25 -47.53
CA THR A 376 -2.07 -4.27 -48.95
C THR A 376 -1.67 -5.67 -49.38
N HIS A 377 -2.01 -6.02 -50.61
CA HIS A 377 -1.49 -7.22 -51.27
C HIS A 377 -0.27 -6.90 -52.16
N SER A 378 0.09 -5.63 -52.32
CA SER A 378 1.21 -5.18 -53.13
C SER A 378 2.50 -5.22 -52.34
N SER A 379 3.35 -6.22 -52.63
CA SER A 379 4.70 -6.29 -52.07
C SER A 379 5.53 -5.04 -52.39
N TYR A 380 5.30 -4.41 -53.55
CA TYR A 380 5.91 -3.14 -53.92
C TYR A 380 5.54 -2.00 -52.96
N PHE A 381 4.25 -1.79 -52.69
CA PHE A 381 3.82 -0.73 -51.80
C PHE A 381 4.16 -1.01 -50.33
N PHE A 382 4.11 -2.28 -49.91
CA PHE A 382 4.63 -2.72 -48.63
C PHE A 382 6.11 -2.31 -48.48
N ASN A 383 6.93 -2.64 -49.47
CA ASN A 383 8.36 -2.30 -49.45
C ASN A 383 8.60 -0.79 -49.40
N ILE A 384 7.85 0.01 -50.18
CA ILE A 384 7.93 1.47 -50.10
C ILE A 384 7.57 1.95 -48.70
N SER A 385 6.52 1.39 -48.11
CA SER A 385 6.00 1.81 -46.81
C SER A 385 7.00 1.54 -45.69
N VAL A 386 7.64 0.35 -45.69
CA VAL A 386 8.67 0.00 -44.71
C VAL A 386 9.97 0.77 -44.97
N ALA A 387 10.48 0.78 -46.20
CA ALA A 387 11.76 1.43 -46.53
C ALA A 387 11.76 2.94 -46.29
N ASN A 388 10.62 3.60 -46.51
CA ASN A 388 10.46 5.04 -46.31
C ASN A 388 9.94 5.41 -44.91
N LYS A 389 9.80 4.45 -43.98
CA LYS A 389 9.26 4.66 -42.64
C LYS A 389 7.88 5.34 -42.65
N VAL A 390 7.02 4.93 -43.60
CA VAL A 390 5.60 5.27 -43.57
C VAL A 390 4.97 4.58 -42.37
N VAL A 391 5.28 3.30 -42.17
CA VAL A 391 4.94 2.53 -40.97
C VAL A 391 6.20 2.26 -40.14
N ASP A 392 6.03 2.03 -38.84
CA ASP A 392 7.14 1.61 -37.98
C ASP A 392 7.67 0.24 -38.43
N GLU A 393 8.98 0.02 -38.34
CA GLU A 393 9.61 -1.26 -38.69
C GLU A 393 9.12 -2.43 -37.82
N ASN A 394 8.64 -2.12 -36.61
CA ASN A 394 8.00 -3.04 -35.67
C ASN A 394 6.47 -2.99 -35.75
N ALA A 395 5.90 -2.52 -36.87
CA ALA A 395 4.46 -2.59 -37.14
C ALA A 395 4.15 -3.23 -38.50
N ALA A 396 5.09 -4.00 -39.07
CA ALA A 396 4.96 -4.68 -40.35
C ALA A 396 4.69 -6.19 -40.17
N PHE A 397 3.58 -6.65 -40.75
CA PHE A 397 3.09 -8.01 -40.59
C PHE A 397 2.64 -8.63 -41.92
N ALA A 398 2.78 -9.94 -42.04
CA ALA A 398 2.23 -10.74 -43.13
C ALA A 398 1.12 -11.64 -42.60
N LEU A 399 -0.02 -11.66 -43.28
CA LEU A 399 -1.14 -12.56 -43.02
C LEU A 399 -1.09 -13.72 -44.03
N HIS A 400 -0.98 -14.95 -43.56
CA HIS A 400 -0.90 -16.13 -44.42
C HIS A 400 -1.83 -17.26 -43.91
N PRO A 401 -2.41 -18.07 -44.82
CA PRO A 401 -3.17 -19.25 -44.43
C PRO A 401 -2.24 -20.38 -43.97
N ASP A 402 -2.55 -21.04 -42.87
CA ASP A 402 -1.92 -22.28 -42.42
C ASP A 402 -2.99 -23.27 -41.97
N LYS A 403 -3.17 -24.35 -42.73
CA LYS A 403 -4.13 -25.44 -42.47
C LYS A 403 -5.56 -24.94 -42.18
N GLY A 404 -6.03 -23.93 -42.92
CA GLY A 404 -7.38 -23.37 -42.77
C GLY A 404 -7.52 -22.32 -41.67
N ILE A 405 -6.44 -21.92 -40.99
CA ILE A 405 -6.41 -20.83 -40.01
C ILE A 405 -5.50 -19.72 -40.55
N HIS A 406 -5.93 -18.47 -40.48
CA HIS A 406 -5.07 -17.34 -40.82
C HIS A 406 -4.09 -17.04 -39.68
N LYS A 407 -2.80 -17.00 -40.00
CA LYS A 407 -1.72 -16.65 -39.07
C LYS A 407 -1.09 -15.32 -39.46
N ILE A 408 -0.66 -14.57 -38.44
CA ILE A 408 0.05 -13.31 -38.59
C ILE A 408 1.50 -13.53 -38.16
N SER A 409 2.45 -13.19 -39.03
CA SER A 409 3.88 -13.23 -38.75
C SER A 409 4.53 -11.88 -38.98
N TRP A 410 5.57 -11.59 -38.20
CA TRP A 410 6.40 -10.40 -38.38
C TRP A 410 7.12 -10.41 -39.72
N LEU A 411 6.99 -9.34 -40.48
CA LEU A 411 7.64 -9.19 -41.79
C LEU A 411 8.61 -8.00 -41.75
N LYS A 412 9.78 -8.23 -41.15
CA LYS A 412 10.81 -7.19 -40.92
C LYS A 412 11.70 -6.90 -42.12
N LYS A 413 11.60 -7.71 -43.18
CA LYS A 413 12.51 -7.67 -44.33
C LYS A 413 11.77 -7.17 -45.57
N TYR A 414 12.54 -6.52 -46.45
CA TYR A 414 12.12 -6.25 -47.82
C TYR A 414 11.64 -7.55 -48.48
N VAL A 415 10.43 -7.53 -49.02
CA VAL A 415 9.86 -8.66 -49.77
C VAL A 415 10.38 -8.56 -51.19
N ALA A 416 11.38 -9.36 -51.53
CA ALA A 416 11.89 -9.39 -52.91
C ALA A 416 10.85 -10.08 -53.82
N PRO A 417 10.23 -9.37 -54.79
CA PRO A 417 9.15 -9.95 -55.60
C PRO A 417 9.59 -11.21 -56.35
N PHE A 418 10.83 -11.23 -56.83
CA PHE A 418 11.42 -12.41 -57.46
C PHE A 418 11.48 -13.61 -56.51
N GLN A 419 11.85 -13.42 -55.25
CA GLN A 419 11.94 -14.51 -54.27
C GLN A 419 10.56 -15.01 -53.87
N GLU A 420 9.58 -14.12 -53.77
CA GLU A 420 8.18 -14.49 -53.50
C GLU A 420 7.60 -15.34 -54.64
N GLN A 421 7.77 -14.91 -55.88
CA GLN A 421 7.35 -15.65 -57.08
C GLN A 421 8.11 -16.98 -57.21
N LEU A 422 9.42 -16.98 -56.95
CA LEU A 422 10.22 -18.20 -56.98
C LEU A 422 9.79 -19.18 -55.89
N LYS A 423 9.50 -18.70 -54.68
CA LYS A 423 8.99 -19.53 -53.58
C LYS A 423 7.68 -20.21 -53.98
N ASP A 424 6.74 -19.47 -54.56
CA ASP A 424 5.46 -20.01 -55.02
C ASP A 424 5.66 -21.10 -56.09
N ILE A 425 6.52 -20.85 -57.08
CA ILE A 425 6.89 -21.83 -58.11
C ILE A 425 7.49 -23.10 -57.49
N VAL A 426 8.40 -22.95 -56.51
CA VAL A 426 9.04 -24.09 -55.82
C VAL A 426 8.03 -24.89 -55.00
N GLU A 427 7.10 -24.24 -54.31
CA GLU A 427 6.04 -24.92 -53.56
C GLU A 427 5.10 -25.71 -54.48
N ILE A 428 4.73 -25.14 -55.62
CA ILE A 428 3.87 -25.79 -56.63
C ILE A 428 4.59 -26.97 -57.28
N ALA A 429 5.87 -26.80 -57.62
CA ALA A 429 6.72 -27.90 -58.12
C ALA A 429 6.83 -29.05 -57.10
N ASN A 430 6.74 -28.75 -55.80
CA ASN A 430 6.76 -29.71 -54.70
C ASN A 430 5.36 -30.22 -54.27
N GLY A 431 4.31 -29.90 -55.03
CA GLY A 431 2.99 -30.50 -54.86
C GLY A 431 1.88 -29.58 -54.35
N ARG A 432 2.13 -28.28 -54.11
CA ARG A 432 1.06 -27.30 -53.91
C ARG A 432 0.24 -27.14 -55.19
N ASP A 433 -1.07 -26.92 -55.06
CA ASP A 433 -1.91 -26.69 -56.23
C ASP A 433 -1.68 -25.30 -56.82
N PRO A 434 -1.55 -25.18 -58.16
CA PRO A 434 -1.39 -23.89 -58.82
C PRO A 434 -2.65 -23.04 -58.71
N ASP A 435 -2.48 -21.73 -58.77
CA ASP A 435 -3.56 -20.75 -58.75
C ASP A 435 -3.48 -19.78 -59.95
N HIS A 436 -4.39 -18.80 -59.96
CA HIS A 436 -4.50 -17.80 -61.01
C HIS A 436 -3.23 -16.94 -61.20
N SER A 437 -2.33 -16.88 -60.22
CA SER A 437 -1.09 -16.09 -60.25
C SER A 437 0.12 -16.89 -60.76
N THR A 438 0.05 -18.23 -60.75
CA THR A 438 1.16 -19.13 -61.04
C THR A 438 1.83 -18.89 -62.40
N ALA A 439 1.04 -18.70 -63.47
CA ALA A 439 1.59 -18.43 -64.80
C ALA A 439 2.40 -17.12 -64.83
N ASN A 440 1.89 -16.07 -64.18
CA ASN A 440 2.57 -14.79 -64.08
C ASN A 440 3.86 -14.89 -63.25
N ALA A 441 3.87 -15.69 -62.18
CA ALA A 441 5.06 -15.97 -61.41
C ALA A 441 6.14 -16.67 -62.27
N ILE A 442 5.77 -17.73 -62.99
CA ILE A 442 6.67 -18.46 -63.90
C ILE A 442 7.32 -17.51 -64.91
N ARG A 443 6.50 -16.71 -65.60
CA ARG A 443 6.99 -15.73 -66.57
C ARG A 443 7.97 -14.74 -65.94
N SER A 444 7.59 -14.15 -64.81
CA SER A 444 8.38 -13.12 -64.14
C SER A 444 9.75 -13.66 -63.73
N VAL A 445 9.80 -14.90 -63.21
CA VAL A 445 11.05 -15.57 -62.84
C VAL A 445 11.90 -15.89 -64.06
N LEU A 446 11.33 -16.46 -65.13
CA LEU A 446 12.07 -16.75 -66.37
C LEU A 446 12.62 -15.48 -67.03
N GLU A 447 11.83 -14.40 -67.09
CA GLU A 447 12.29 -13.13 -67.61
C GLU A 447 13.41 -12.52 -66.76
N ALA A 448 13.32 -12.60 -65.43
CA ALA A 448 14.35 -12.09 -64.53
C ALA A 448 15.67 -12.87 -64.68
N VAL A 449 15.62 -14.20 -64.70
CA VAL A 449 16.80 -15.05 -64.92
C VAL A 449 17.39 -14.77 -66.31
N GLY A 450 16.55 -14.69 -67.35
CA GLY A 450 17.00 -14.38 -68.70
C GLY A 450 17.71 -13.03 -68.79
N ARG A 451 17.11 -11.97 -68.24
CA ARG A 451 17.69 -10.61 -68.25
C ARG A 451 19.02 -10.54 -67.48
N PHE A 452 19.15 -11.26 -66.38
CA PHE A 452 20.34 -11.19 -65.54
C PHE A 452 21.47 -12.10 -66.07
N CYS A 453 21.15 -13.34 -66.42
CA CYS A 453 22.14 -14.37 -66.76
C CYS A 453 22.47 -14.39 -68.25
N ARG A 454 21.52 -14.05 -69.13
CA ARG A 454 21.68 -14.05 -70.60
C ARG A 454 21.06 -12.79 -71.22
N PRO A 455 21.60 -11.59 -70.90
CA PRO A 455 21.10 -10.34 -71.47
C PRO A 455 21.17 -10.31 -73.00
N ASP A 456 22.05 -11.11 -73.61
CA ASP A 456 22.15 -11.32 -75.05
C ASP A 456 20.94 -12.05 -75.67
N LYS A 457 20.11 -12.70 -74.85
CA LYS A 457 18.91 -13.46 -75.26
C LYS A 457 17.63 -12.97 -74.59
N SER A 458 17.65 -11.85 -73.87
CA SER A 458 16.55 -11.41 -73.01
C SER A 458 15.61 -10.37 -73.63
N SER A 459 15.71 -10.10 -74.94
CA SER A 459 14.84 -9.12 -75.62
C SER A 459 13.37 -9.57 -75.71
N SER A 460 13.12 -10.88 -75.57
CA SER A 460 11.78 -11.43 -75.30
C SER A 460 11.89 -12.76 -74.56
N LEU A 461 10.85 -13.14 -73.83
CA LEU A 461 10.78 -14.46 -73.20
C LEU A 461 10.93 -15.60 -74.22
N THR A 462 10.36 -15.44 -75.42
CA THR A 462 10.42 -16.42 -76.49
C THR A 462 11.85 -16.74 -76.90
N LEU A 463 12.70 -15.73 -77.06
CA LEU A 463 14.10 -15.92 -77.45
C LEU A 463 14.90 -16.63 -76.35
N PHE A 464 14.62 -16.31 -75.08
CA PHE A 464 15.26 -17.00 -73.97
C PHE A 464 14.82 -18.47 -73.91
N VAL A 465 13.53 -18.77 -74.06
CA VAL A 465 13.02 -20.16 -74.07
C VAL A 465 13.58 -20.96 -75.27
N GLN A 466 13.74 -20.35 -76.43
CA GLN A 466 14.40 -21.00 -77.58
C GLN A 466 15.86 -21.35 -77.27
N HIS A 467 16.57 -20.47 -76.58
CA HIS A 467 17.95 -20.74 -76.13
C HIS A 467 18.01 -21.91 -75.14
N LEU A 468 17.12 -21.92 -74.13
CA LEU A 468 17.02 -23.01 -73.15
C LEU A 468 16.77 -24.36 -73.82
N ALA A 469 15.88 -24.40 -74.81
CA ALA A 469 15.57 -25.63 -75.54
C ALA A 469 16.75 -26.11 -76.41
N ALA A 470 17.44 -25.18 -77.09
CA ALA A 470 18.53 -25.51 -78.02
C ALA A 470 19.84 -25.91 -77.32
N GLU A 471 20.23 -25.19 -76.27
CA GLU A 471 21.55 -25.34 -75.64
C GLU A 471 21.49 -26.16 -74.34
N ASP A 472 20.40 -26.04 -73.58
CA ASP A 472 20.29 -26.70 -72.26
C ASP A 472 19.34 -27.90 -72.27
N GLY A 473 18.61 -28.13 -73.37
CA GLY A 473 17.62 -29.20 -73.50
C GLY A 473 16.37 -29.00 -72.64
N ILE A 474 16.14 -27.81 -72.08
CA ILE A 474 14.99 -27.50 -71.23
C ILE A 474 13.86 -26.95 -72.11
N ILE A 475 12.78 -27.71 -72.26
CA ILE A 475 11.63 -27.34 -73.10
C ILE A 475 10.52 -26.79 -72.20
N ILE A 476 10.25 -25.48 -72.30
CA ILE A 476 9.19 -24.83 -71.53
C ILE A 476 8.01 -24.50 -72.46
N LYS A 477 6.79 -24.84 -72.04
CA LYS A 477 5.54 -24.48 -72.76
C LYS A 477 5.24 -22.96 -72.68
N SER A 478 6.05 -22.14 -73.36
CA SER A 478 5.99 -20.67 -73.30
C SER A 478 4.66 -20.07 -73.79
N VAL A 479 3.98 -20.72 -74.74
CA VAL A 479 2.66 -20.29 -75.23
C VAL A 479 1.62 -20.38 -74.12
N LEU A 480 1.63 -21.47 -73.35
CA LEU A 480 0.77 -21.65 -72.18
C LEU A 480 1.01 -20.52 -71.17
N ILE A 481 2.27 -20.33 -70.77
CA ILE A 481 2.65 -19.29 -69.81
C ILE A 481 2.17 -17.90 -70.28
N ASN A 482 2.43 -17.54 -71.54
CA ASN A 482 2.06 -16.23 -72.09
C ASN A 482 0.53 -15.99 -72.06
N SER A 483 -0.27 -16.99 -72.43
CA SER A 483 -1.74 -16.91 -72.42
C SER A 483 -2.33 -16.68 -71.03
N PHE A 484 -1.80 -17.38 -70.01
CA PHE A 484 -2.32 -17.29 -68.64
C PHE A 484 -1.74 -16.10 -67.84
N CYS A 485 -0.66 -15.46 -68.29
CA CYS A 485 -0.14 -14.23 -67.68
C CYS A 485 -1.02 -12.99 -67.92
N HIS A 486 -1.74 -12.94 -69.04
CA HIS A 486 -2.47 -11.74 -69.48
C HIS A 486 -3.96 -11.78 -69.14
N GLY A 487 -4.40 -12.71 -68.29
CA GLY A 487 -5.79 -12.81 -67.83
C GLY A 487 -6.80 -13.04 -68.95
N THR A 488 -6.38 -13.70 -70.04
CA THR A 488 -7.29 -14.01 -71.15
C THR A 488 -8.30 -15.05 -70.69
N TYR A 489 -9.59 -14.77 -70.86
CA TYR A 489 -10.67 -15.69 -70.49
C TYR A 489 -10.72 -16.85 -71.49
N TYR A 490 -10.55 -18.07 -71.00
CA TYR A 490 -10.69 -19.31 -71.76
C TYR A 490 -11.82 -20.15 -71.14
N ASP A 491 -12.66 -20.76 -71.98
CA ASP A 491 -13.75 -21.63 -71.54
C ASP A 491 -13.24 -22.94 -70.88
N GLU A 492 -12.00 -23.34 -71.19
CA GLU A 492 -11.30 -24.48 -70.60
C GLU A 492 -10.00 -24.01 -69.93
N MET A 493 -9.79 -24.39 -68.66
CA MET A 493 -8.53 -24.16 -67.96
C MET A 493 -7.53 -25.30 -68.26
N PRO A 494 -6.22 -25.01 -68.35
CA PRO A 494 -5.19 -26.05 -68.47
C PRO A 494 -5.27 -27.00 -67.29
N SER A 495 -4.81 -28.23 -67.48
CA SER A 495 -4.70 -29.16 -66.37
C SER A 495 -3.76 -28.56 -65.30
N PRO A 496 -4.08 -28.68 -63.99
CA PRO A 496 -3.16 -28.31 -62.92
C PRO A 496 -1.78 -28.97 -63.06
N ASP A 497 -1.72 -30.14 -63.69
CA ASP A 497 -0.48 -30.89 -63.96
C ASP A 497 0.42 -30.19 -64.97
N ASP A 498 -0.13 -29.50 -65.98
CA ASP A 498 0.67 -28.72 -66.94
C ASP A 498 1.35 -27.52 -66.28
N LEU A 499 0.67 -26.85 -65.35
CA LEU A 499 1.26 -25.75 -64.58
C LEU A 499 2.29 -26.24 -63.57
N LYS A 500 2.05 -27.39 -62.91
CA LYS A 500 3.04 -28.05 -62.03
C LYS A 500 4.30 -28.43 -62.80
N LEU A 501 4.15 -28.98 -64.01
CA LEU A 501 5.27 -29.29 -64.89
C LEU A 501 6.04 -28.02 -65.28
N ALA A 502 5.35 -26.96 -65.70
CA ALA A 502 5.98 -25.69 -66.04
C ALA A 502 6.74 -25.05 -64.85
N CYS A 503 6.20 -25.21 -63.63
CA CYS A 503 6.91 -24.82 -62.41
C CYS A 503 8.20 -25.63 -62.22
N ALA A 504 8.13 -26.97 -62.35
CA ALA A 504 9.30 -27.84 -62.22
C ALA A 504 10.39 -27.52 -63.26
N GLU A 505 10.02 -27.29 -64.52
CA GLU A 505 10.92 -26.86 -65.58
C GLU A 505 11.56 -25.49 -65.26
N THR A 506 10.76 -24.56 -64.72
CA THR A 506 11.28 -23.24 -64.30
C THR A 506 12.26 -23.35 -63.15
N VAL A 507 12.03 -24.25 -62.18
CA VAL A 507 12.98 -24.55 -61.11
C VAL A 507 14.30 -25.06 -61.70
N GLN A 508 14.27 -25.98 -62.68
CA GLN A 508 15.50 -26.46 -63.35
C GLN A 508 16.29 -25.33 -64.01
N VAL A 509 15.62 -24.36 -64.64
CA VAL A 509 16.29 -23.17 -65.20
C VAL A 509 16.97 -22.35 -64.10
N VAL A 510 16.28 -22.10 -62.99
CA VAL A 510 16.84 -21.32 -61.87
C VAL A 510 17.99 -22.08 -61.21
N GLU A 511 17.91 -23.41 -61.06
CA GLU A 511 19.02 -24.23 -60.56
C GLU A 511 20.25 -24.14 -61.46
N ARG A 512 20.07 -24.12 -62.78
CA ARG A 512 21.17 -24.01 -63.74
C ARG A 512 21.86 -22.64 -63.72
N TYR A 513 21.08 -21.57 -63.69
CA TYR A 513 21.60 -20.21 -63.89
C TYR A 513 21.77 -19.38 -62.62
N ALA A 514 21.06 -19.75 -61.54
CA ALA A 514 20.96 -18.99 -60.31
C ALA A 514 20.74 -19.89 -59.08
N ALA A 515 21.45 -21.02 -58.99
CA ALA A 515 21.31 -22.03 -57.93
C ALA A 515 21.23 -21.45 -56.50
N GLY A 516 22.01 -20.39 -56.22
CA GLY A 516 21.98 -19.72 -54.92
C GLY A 516 20.60 -19.17 -54.53
N GLN A 517 19.75 -18.80 -55.49
CA GLN A 517 18.38 -18.34 -55.21
C GLN A 517 17.50 -19.49 -54.68
N ILE A 518 17.69 -20.72 -55.18
CA ILE A 518 16.98 -21.91 -54.67
C ILE A 518 17.40 -22.21 -53.23
N GLU A 519 18.70 -22.09 -52.92
CA GLU A 519 19.20 -22.28 -51.55
C GLU A 519 18.66 -21.22 -50.59
N VAL A 520 18.50 -19.97 -51.05
CA VAL A 520 17.83 -18.92 -50.26
C VAL A 520 16.37 -19.28 -49.96
N ILE A 521 15.61 -19.77 -50.94
CA ILE A 521 14.22 -20.21 -50.71
C ILE A 521 14.15 -21.37 -49.72
N LYS A 522 15.02 -22.38 -49.84
CA LYS A 522 15.11 -23.49 -48.89
C LYS A 522 15.44 -23.01 -47.47
N GLY A 523 16.36 -22.04 -47.35
CA GLY A 523 16.71 -21.40 -46.08
C GLY A 523 15.55 -20.61 -45.45
N ILE A 524 14.70 -19.97 -46.25
CA ILE A 524 13.48 -19.27 -45.79
C ILE A 524 12.44 -20.27 -45.27
N ALA A 525 12.26 -21.42 -45.94
CA ALA A 525 11.33 -22.47 -45.52
C ALA A 525 11.73 -23.15 -44.19
N ALA A 526 13.02 -23.14 -43.83
CA ALA A 526 13.52 -23.68 -42.57
C ALA A 526 13.43 -22.69 -41.38
N GLN A 527 13.08 -21.42 -41.62
CA GLN A 527 13.02 -20.35 -40.60
C GLN A 527 11.60 -19.89 -40.26
N GLY A 528 10.60 -20.27 -41.06
CA GLY A 528 9.17 -20.08 -40.77
C GLY A 528 8.59 -21.30 -40.08
#